data_AF-A0A9L0JG51-F1
#
_entry.id   AF-A0A9L0JG51-F1
#
_cell.length_a   1.000
_cell.length_b   1.000
_cell.length_c   1.000
_cell.angle_alpha   90.00
_cell.angle_beta   90.00
_cell.angle_gamma   90.00
#
_symmetry.space_group_name_H-M   'P 1'
#
loop_
_entity.id
_entity.type
_entity.pdbx_description
1 polymer ?
#
loop_
_entity_poly.entity_id
_entity_poly.type
_entity_poly.pdbx_seq_one_letter_code
_entity_poly.pdbx_strand_id
1 'polypeptide(L)'
;MLKEDCASELKVHLAKSLPLPSNVTRPRIDLIMFVVNLHSKYSLRNVEESLHHVDATFFLGRVGFLATGAGRESHCSVHRNTVVKLAHTYRSPLLFCDLEVEGFRATMAQRLVRMLQICAGHVPGLSALNLLSLLRSSENPSLEDL
;
A
#
# COMPACT_ATOMS: atom_id res chain seq x y z
N MET A 1 -7.62 10.89 17.71
CA MET A 1 -6.54 9.89 17.70
C MET A 1 -7.18 8.52 17.53
N LEU A 2 -6.73 7.73 16.54
CA LEU A 2 -7.15 6.35 16.38
C LEU A 2 -6.60 5.54 17.57
N LYS A 3 -7.48 4.96 18.37
CA LYS A 3 -7.11 4.14 19.52
C LYS A 3 -7.40 2.69 19.14
N GLU A 4 -6.39 2.03 18.59
CA GLU A 4 -6.44 0.60 18.30
C GLU A 4 -5.58 -0.09 19.36
N ASP A 5 -6.11 -1.14 20.01
CA ASP A 5 -5.39 -1.90 21.03
C ASP A 5 -4.25 -2.68 20.35
N CYS A 6 -3.12 -2.01 20.19
CA CYS A 6 -1.89 -2.61 19.70
C CYS A 6 -1.04 -2.96 20.92
N ALA A 7 -0.79 -4.25 21.14
CA ALA A 7 0.07 -4.73 22.23
C ALA A 7 1.55 -4.35 22.06
N SER A 8 1.91 -3.62 20.99
CA SER A 8 3.28 -3.27 20.63
C SER A 8 3.37 -1.84 20.10
N GLU A 9 4.52 -1.20 20.36
CA GLU A 9 4.82 0.13 19.86
C GLU A 9 4.83 0.15 18.31
N LEU A 10 4.00 1.02 17.72
CA LEU A 10 3.96 1.22 16.28
C LEU A 10 4.92 2.34 15.87
N LYS A 11 5.85 2.04 14.96
CA LYS A 11 6.81 3.02 14.41
C LYS A 11 6.53 3.26 12.94
N VAL A 12 6.40 4.54 12.56
CA VAL A 12 6.18 4.96 11.17
C VAL A 12 7.41 5.69 10.66
N HIS A 13 7.93 5.24 9.52
CA HIS A 13 9.00 5.93 8.79
C HIS A 13 8.44 6.42 7.46
N LEU A 14 8.67 7.69 7.15
CA LEU A 14 8.26 8.30 5.88
C LEU A 14 9.48 8.49 4.98
N ALA A 15 9.31 8.17 3.70
CA ALA A 15 10.32 8.38 2.67
C ALA A 15 9.65 8.95 1.41
N LYS A 16 10.36 9.84 0.70
CA LYS A 16 9.88 10.40 -0.58
C LYS A 16 10.07 9.43 -1.74
N SER A 17 11.14 8.66 -1.71
CA SER A 17 11.53 7.69 -2.75
C SER A 17 12.47 6.64 -2.17
N LEU A 18 12.76 5.61 -2.97
CA LEU A 18 13.82 4.62 -2.70
C LEU A 18 14.90 4.71 -3.79
N PRO A 19 16.16 4.35 -3.48
CA PRO A 19 16.64 3.79 -2.22
C PRO A 19 16.75 4.84 -1.11
N LEU A 20 16.73 4.39 0.14
CA LEU A 20 17.04 5.25 1.28
C LEU A 20 18.54 5.63 1.24
N PRO A 21 18.92 6.85 1.69
CA PRO A 21 20.32 7.26 1.72
C PRO A 21 21.16 6.33 2.63
N SER A 22 22.42 6.10 2.27
CA SER A 22 23.29 5.11 2.93
C SER A 22 23.77 5.49 4.33
N ASN A 23 23.50 6.70 4.78
CA ASN A 23 23.97 7.28 6.05
C ASN A 23 22.99 7.11 7.22
N VAL A 24 21.88 6.39 7.05
CA VAL A 24 20.90 6.15 8.12
C VAL A 24 21.02 4.73 8.65
N THR A 25 20.96 4.56 9.98
CA THR A 25 20.78 3.25 10.61
C THR A 25 19.46 2.68 10.10
N ARG A 26 19.50 1.57 9.36
CA ARG A 26 18.30 1.02 8.72
C ARG A 26 17.45 0.29 9.78
N PRO A 27 16.28 0.80 10.19
CA PRO A 27 15.42 0.07 11.10
C PRO A 27 14.90 -1.21 10.41
N ARG A 28 14.47 -2.19 11.20
CA ARG A 28 13.64 -3.28 10.67
C ARG A 28 12.35 -2.69 10.11
N ILE A 29 12.01 -3.07 8.88
CA ILE A 29 10.77 -2.64 8.21
C ILE A 29 9.90 -3.88 8.00
N ASP A 30 8.72 -3.88 8.61
CA ASP A 30 7.77 -5.01 8.51
C ASP A 30 6.78 -4.86 7.35
N LEU A 31 6.46 -3.62 6.95
CA LEU A 31 5.52 -3.32 5.85
C LEU A 31 5.97 -2.04 5.12
N ILE A 32 5.92 -2.07 3.78
CA ILE A 32 6.12 -0.92 2.90
C ILE A 32 4.80 -0.62 2.20
N MET A 33 4.30 0.61 2.35
CA MET A 33 3.12 1.10 1.63
C MET A 33 3.49 2.19 0.64
N PHE A 34 3.37 1.90 -0.65
CA PHE A 34 3.53 2.90 -1.71
C PHE A 34 2.23 3.67 -1.90
N VAL A 35 2.25 4.95 -1.50
CA VAL A 35 1.12 5.85 -1.72
C VAL A 35 1.21 6.47 -3.11
N VAL A 36 0.19 6.22 -3.95
CA VAL A 36 0.12 6.70 -5.33
C VAL A 36 -1.00 7.73 -5.45
N ASN A 37 -0.64 8.98 -5.73
CA ASN A 37 -1.63 10.03 -6.02
C ASN A 37 -2.06 9.96 -7.49
N LEU A 38 -3.31 9.60 -7.76
CA LEU A 38 -3.85 9.46 -9.12
C LEU A 38 -3.97 10.78 -9.89
N HIS A 39 -3.84 11.93 -9.22
CA HIS A 39 -3.77 13.24 -9.86
C HIS A 39 -2.34 13.63 -10.27
N SER A 40 -1.32 12.81 -9.99
CA SER A 40 0.08 13.14 -10.25
C SER A 40 0.82 12.03 -10.99
N LYS A 41 1.14 12.27 -12.27
CA LYS A 41 2.03 11.38 -13.05
C LYS A 41 3.42 11.24 -12.41
N TYR A 42 3.90 12.31 -11.78
CA TYR A 42 5.16 12.29 -11.03
C TYR A 42 5.10 11.30 -9.86
N SER A 43 3.98 11.25 -9.13
CA SER A 43 3.78 10.29 -8.04
C SER A 43 3.86 8.84 -8.55
N LEU A 44 3.22 8.53 -9.68
CA LEU A 44 3.30 7.20 -10.28
C LEU A 44 4.74 6.86 -10.69
N ARG A 45 5.39 7.73 -11.46
CA ARG A 45 6.77 7.50 -11.94
C ARG A 45 7.75 7.29 -10.79
N ASN A 46 7.65 8.11 -9.74
CA ASN A 46 8.51 7.98 -8.57
C ASN A 46 8.31 6.63 -7.85
N VAL A 47 7.07 6.11 -7.82
CA VAL A 47 6.78 4.76 -7.28
C VAL A 47 7.36 3.68 -8.18
N GLU A 48 7.18 3.77 -9.50
CA GLU A 48 7.78 2.84 -10.47
C GLU A 48 9.31 2.79 -10.33
N GLU A 49 9.98 3.94 -10.25
CA GLU A 49 11.42 4.01 -10.02
C GLU A 49 11.82 3.42 -8.66
N SER A 50 11.10 3.76 -7.59
CA SER A 50 11.38 3.26 -6.22
C SER A 50 11.25 1.74 -6.10
N LEU A 51 10.35 1.10 -6.84
CA LEU A 51 10.11 -0.35 -6.78
C LEU A 51 11.34 -1.17 -7.21
N HIS A 52 12.19 -0.63 -8.09
CA HIS A 52 13.42 -1.31 -8.54
C HIS A 52 14.45 -1.49 -7.43
N HIS A 53 14.30 -0.77 -6.32
CA HIS A 53 15.21 -0.79 -5.17
C HIS A 53 14.68 -1.64 -4.01
N VAL A 54 13.51 -2.26 -4.16
CA VAL A 54 12.90 -3.13 -3.15
C VAL A 54 13.34 -4.57 -3.39
N ASP A 55 13.85 -5.21 -2.33
CA ASP A 55 14.22 -6.62 -2.39
C ASP A 55 12.99 -7.50 -2.66
N ALA A 56 13.14 -8.53 -3.50
CA ALA A 56 12.05 -9.38 -3.95
C ALA A 56 11.26 -10.03 -2.79
N THR A 57 11.93 -10.31 -1.66
CA THR A 57 11.30 -10.92 -0.47
C THR A 57 10.30 -10.02 0.24
N PHE A 58 10.29 -8.72 -0.04
CA PHE A 58 9.27 -7.81 0.47
C PHE A 58 7.93 -7.98 -0.26
N PHE A 59 7.94 -8.33 -1.54
CA PHE A 59 6.70 -8.56 -2.31
C PHE A 59 5.94 -9.84 -1.91
N LEU A 60 6.51 -10.65 -1.01
CA LEU A 60 5.84 -11.78 -0.37
C LEU A 60 4.90 -11.32 0.76
N GLY A 61 4.04 -10.34 0.47
CA GLY A 61 3.01 -9.83 1.37
C GLY A 61 3.42 -8.65 2.28
N ARG A 62 4.64 -8.12 2.17
CA ARG A 62 5.13 -6.97 2.95
C ARG A 62 5.22 -5.67 2.14
N VAL A 63 4.72 -5.67 0.91
CA VAL A 63 4.54 -4.48 0.09
C VAL A 63 3.07 -4.36 -0.25
N GLY A 64 2.54 -3.14 -0.21
CA GLY A 64 1.21 -2.83 -0.72
C GLY A 64 1.18 -1.44 -1.36
N PHE A 65 0.11 -1.19 -2.12
CA PHE A 65 -0.17 0.07 -2.78
C PHE A 65 -1.40 0.72 -2.15
N LEU A 66 -1.35 2.03 -1.97
CA LEU A 66 -2.48 2.85 -1.56
C LEU A 66 -2.70 3.94 -2.61
N ALA A 67 -3.70 3.77 -3.46
CA ALA A 67 -4.10 4.76 -4.44
C ALA A 67 -5.03 5.80 -3.81
N THR A 68 -4.72 7.07 -4.02
CA THR A 68 -5.50 8.22 -3.54
C THR A 68 -6.04 9.04 -4.71
N GLY A 69 -7.14 9.77 -4.50
CA GLY A 69 -7.80 10.56 -5.56
C GLY A 69 -8.75 9.77 -6.47
N ALA A 70 -8.90 8.45 -6.26
CA ALA A 70 -9.75 7.59 -7.11
C ALA A 70 -11.25 7.95 -7.07
N GLY A 71 -11.72 8.55 -5.97
CA GLY A 71 -13.12 9.00 -5.84
C GLY A 71 -13.43 10.32 -6.55
N ARG A 72 -12.43 10.96 -7.17
CA ARG A 72 -12.55 12.23 -7.90
C ARG A 72 -12.25 11.99 -9.38
N GLU A 73 -13.20 11.35 -10.05
CA GLU A 73 -13.05 10.90 -11.44
C GLU A 73 -12.81 12.05 -12.44
N SER A 74 -13.23 13.28 -12.11
CA SER A 74 -13.18 14.41 -13.06
C SER A 74 -11.78 14.87 -13.46
N HIS A 75 -10.71 14.54 -12.72
CA HIS A 75 -9.36 15.06 -12.98
C HIS A 75 -8.20 14.10 -12.66
N CYS A 76 -8.37 12.78 -12.84
CA CYS A 76 -7.25 11.84 -12.67
C CYS A 76 -6.23 11.99 -13.81
N SER A 77 -4.96 12.29 -13.48
CA SER A 77 -3.85 12.32 -14.45
C SER A 77 -3.26 10.93 -14.71
N VAL A 78 -3.59 9.96 -13.85
CA VAL A 78 -3.19 8.56 -13.91
C VAL A 78 -4.44 7.70 -13.93
N HIS A 79 -4.56 6.82 -14.92
CA HIS A 79 -5.69 5.89 -14.99
C HIS A 79 -5.62 4.87 -13.85
N ARG A 80 -6.77 4.59 -13.22
CA ARG A 80 -6.91 3.56 -12.19
C ARG A 80 -6.30 2.23 -12.61
N ASN A 81 -6.52 1.83 -13.87
CA ASN A 81 -6.02 0.58 -14.43
C ASN A 81 -4.50 0.50 -14.47
N THR A 82 -3.79 1.63 -14.55
CA THR A 82 -2.32 1.64 -14.49
C THR A 82 -1.82 1.18 -13.13
N VAL A 83 -2.43 1.67 -12.05
CA VAL A 83 -2.04 1.28 -10.68
C VAL A 83 -2.50 -0.14 -10.36
N VAL A 84 -3.64 -0.58 -10.89
CA VAL A 84 -4.08 -1.99 -10.81
C VAL A 84 -3.07 -2.91 -11.48
N LYS A 85 -2.65 -2.60 -12.72
CA LYS A 85 -1.63 -3.36 -13.43
C LYS A 85 -0.31 -3.38 -12.67
N LEU A 86 0.11 -2.24 -12.12
CA LEU A 86 1.33 -2.16 -11.32
C LEU A 86 1.26 -3.09 -10.10
N ALA A 87 0.18 -3.02 -9.32
CA ALA A 87 -0.02 -3.89 -8.16
C ALA A 87 -0.04 -5.37 -8.52
N HIS A 88 -0.67 -5.73 -9.65
CA HIS A 88 -0.67 -7.08 -10.18
C HIS A 88 0.73 -7.55 -10.58
N THR A 89 1.50 -6.73 -11.29
CA THR A 89 2.89 -7.04 -11.69
C THR A 89 3.76 -7.38 -10.49
N TYR A 90 3.64 -6.62 -9.40
CA TYR A 90 4.39 -6.84 -8.17
C TYR A 90 3.68 -7.79 -7.18
N ARG A 91 2.59 -8.45 -7.60
CA ARG A 91 1.78 -9.37 -6.80
C ARG A 91 1.51 -8.84 -5.39
N SER A 92 1.14 -7.57 -5.29
CA SER A 92 0.99 -6.88 -4.00
C SER A 92 -0.42 -6.30 -3.85
N PRO A 93 -0.97 -6.22 -2.62
CA PRO A 93 -2.28 -5.64 -2.39
C PRO A 93 -2.40 -4.21 -2.89
N LEU A 94 -3.58 -3.85 -3.40
CA LEU A 94 -3.95 -2.48 -3.77
C LEU A 94 -5.18 -2.04 -2.99
N LEU A 95 -5.05 -0.92 -2.29
CA LEU A 95 -6.12 -0.27 -1.55
C LEU A 95 -6.43 1.10 -2.17
N PHE A 96 -7.69 1.52 -2.07
CA PHE A 96 -8.13 2.85 -2.48
C PHE A 96 -8.64 3.62 -1.26
N CYS A 97 -8.20 4.87 -1.10
CA CYS A 97 -8.72 5.75 -0.06
C CYS A 97 -8.64 7.21 -0.50
N ASP A 98 -9.71 7.97 -0.30
CA ASP A 98 -9.59 9.43 -0.25
C ASP A 98 -9.04 9.80 1.13
N LEU A 99 -7.77 10.18 1.19
CA LEU A 99 -7.11 10.56 2.45
C LEU A 99 -7.54 11.94 2.94
N GLU A 100 -8.22 12.75 2.12
CA GLU A 100 -8.74 14.06 2.53
C GLU A 100 -9.98 13.91 3.42
N VAL A 101 -10.75 12.83 3.23
CA VAL A 101 -11.93 12.52 4.04
C VAL A 101 -11.51 11.83 5.34
N GLU A 102 -11.76 12.48 6.48
CA GLU A 102 -11.28 12.03 7.79
C GLU A 102 -11.77 10.63 8.18
N GLY A 103 -13.06 10.32 7.97
CA GLY A 103 -13.62 9.00 8.26
C GLY A 103 -13.01 7.89 7.40
N PHE A 104 -12.73 8.14 6.11
CA PHE A 104 -12.09 7.14 5.24
C PHE A 104 -10.62 6.93 5.63
N ARG A 105 -9.91 8.01 5.93
CA ARG A 105 -8.53 7.96 6.43
C ARG A 105 -8.44 7.18 7.75
N ALA A 106 -9.39 7.38 8.65
CA ALA A 106 -9.48 6.66 9.93
C ALA A 106 -9.61 5.15 9.74
N THR A 107 -10.60 4.71 8.97
CA THR A 107 -10.83 3.29 8.67
C THR A 107 -9.66 2.67 7.90
N MET A 108 -9.07 3.40 6.95
CA MET A 108 -7.92 2.92 6.20
C MET A 108 -6.70 2.74 7.09
N ALA A 109 -6.43 3.69 7.99
CA ALA A 109 -5.35 3.59 8.95
C ALA A 109 -5.50 2.36 9.85
N GLN A 110 -6.70 2.07 10.37
CA GLN A 110 -6.95 0.84 11.15
C GLN A 110 -6.66 -0.42 10.33
N ARG A 111 -7.09 -0.45 9.06
CA ARG A 111 -6.78 -1.57 8.16
C ARG A 111 -5.27 -1.75 7.96
N LEU A 112 -4.53 -0.65 7.80
CA LEU A 112 -3.08 -0.68 7.65
C LEU A 112 -2.36 -1.13 8.94
N VAL A 113 -2.84 -0.72 10.11
CA VAL A 113 -2.34 -1.21 11.41
C VAL A 113 -2.54 -2.72 11.49
N ARG A 114 -3.71 -3.24 11.11
CA ARG A 114 -3.95 -4.68 11.11
C ARG A 114 -3.02 -5.44 10.15
N MET A 115 -2.81 -4.91 8.94
CA MET A 115 -1.84 -5.47 7.99
C MET A 115 -0.43 -5.47 8.57
N LEU A 116 -0.01 -4.37 9.18
CA LEU A 116 1.29 -4.26 9.83
C LEU A 116 1.45 -5.29 10.96
N GLN A 117 0.43 -5.48 11.80
CA GLN A 117 0.46 -6.50 12.86
C GLN A 117 0.68 -7.91 12.28
N ILE A 118 0.02 -8.24 11.16
CA ILE A 118 0.21 -9.53 10.47
C ILE A 118 1.64 -9.64 9.93
N CYS A 119 2.14 -8.61 9.26
CA CYS A 119 3.50 -8.61 8.71
C CYS A 119 4.59 -8.67 9.78
N ALA A 120 4.36 -8.06 10.95
CA ALA A 120 5.27 -8.09 12.09
C ALA A 120 5.22 -9.43 12.86
N GLY A 121 4.24 -10.30 12.57
CA GLY A 121 4.05 -11.58 13.25
C GLY A 121 3.30 -11.48 14.58
N HIS A 122 2.56 -10.40 14.82
CA HIS A 122 1.79 -10.18 16.05
C HIS A 122 0.38 -10.79 16.00
N VAL A 123 0.03 -11.49 14.92
CA VAL A 123 -1.27 -12.15 14.77
C VAL A 123 -1.07 -13.67 14.67
N PRO A 124 -1.37 -14.43 15.73
CA PRO A 124 -1.23 -15.88 15.72
C PRO A 124 -2.02 -16.53 14.58
N GLY A 125 -1.39 -17.46 13.87
CA GLY A 125 -2.00 -18.18 12.75
C GLY A 125 -2.05 -17.40 11.43
N LEU A 126 -1.62 -16.14 11.39
CA LEU A 126 -1.52 -15.34 10.16
C LEU A 126 -0.09 -14.86 9.93
N SER A 127 0.29 -14.83 8.66
CA SER A 127 1.57 -14.33 8.17
C SER A 127 1.36 -13.37 6.99
N ALA A 128 2.41 -12.65 6.61
CA ALA A 128 2.39 -11.76 5.45
C ALA A 128 1.91 -12.47 4.16
N LEU A 129 2.25 -13.75 3.98
CA LEU A 129 1.81 -14.52 2.80
C LEU A 129 0.29 -14.66 2.70
N ASN A 130 -0.43 -14.69 3.85
CA ASN A 130 -1.88 -14.77 3.86
C ASN A 130 -2.52 -13.48 3.31
N LEU A 131 -1.84 -12.33 3.41
CA LEU A 131 -2.36 -11.06 2.89
C LEU A 131 -2.55 -11.08 1.37
N LEU A 132 -1.75 -11.87 0.65
CA LEU A 132 -1.87 -12.01 -0.80
C LEU A 132 -3.20 -12.65 -1.22
N SER A 133 -3.74 -13.57 -0.41
CA SER A 133 -5.06 -14.16 -0.68
C SER A 133 -6.19 -13.31 -0.11
N LEU A 134 -6.02 -12.75 1.09
CA LEU A 134 -7.06 -11.99 1.79
C LEU A 134 -7.34 -10.63 1.16
N LEU A 135 -6.34 -10.02 0.50
CA LEU A 135 -6.45 -8.69 -0.10
C LEU A 135 -6.50 -8.74 -1.62
N ARG A 136 -6.68 -9.93 -2.21
CA ARG A 136 -6.97 -10.06 -3.62
C ARG A 136 -8.31 -9.35 -3.87
N SER A 137 -8.27 -8.25 -4.60
CA SER A 137 -9.47 -7.67 -5.17
C SER A 137 -10.17 -8.74 -5.99
N SER A 138 -11.46 -8.95 -5.75
CA SER A 138 -12.33 -9.68 -6.68
C SER A 138 -12.08 -9.10 -8.08
N GLU A 139 -11.61 -9.93 -8.99
CA GLU A 139 -11.70 -9.67 -10.42
C GLU A 139 -13.21 -9.59 -10.72
N ASN A 140 -13.79 -8.39 -10.63
CA ASN A 140 -15.03 -8.15 -11.35
C ASN A 140 -14.63 -8.10 -12.83
N PRO A 141 -15.16 -8.99 -13.69
CA PRO A 141 -14.97 -8.84 -15.12
C PRO A 141 -15.47 -7.45 -15.52
N SER A 142 -14.69 -6.77 -16.35
CA SER A 142 -15.06 -5.49 -16.93
C SER A 142 -16.48 -5.55 -17.49
N LEU A 143 -17.32 -4.59 -17.11
CA LEU A 143 -18.65 -4.33 -17.69
C LEU A 143 -18.55 -3.77 -19.13
N GLU A 144 -17.56 -4.23 -19.91
CA GLU A 144 -17.38 -3.90 -21.33
C GLU A 144 -17.60 -5.12 -22.24
N ASP A 145 -18.03 -6.26 -21.70
CA ASP A 145 -18.39 -7.48 -22.46
C ASP A 145 -19.92 -7.73 -22.51
N LEU A 146 -20.75 -6.68 -22.54
CA LEU A 146 -22.18 -6.77 -22.87
C LEU A 146 -22.60 -5.73 -23.92
#